data_AF-A0A960KCF7-F1
#
_entry.id   AF-A0A960KCF7-F1
#
_cell.length_a   1.000
_cell.length_b   1.000
_cell.length_c   1.000
_cell.angle_alpha   90.00
_cell.angle_beta   90.00
_cell.angle_gamma   90.00
#
_symmetry.space_group_name_H-M   'P 1'
#
loop_
_entity.id
_entity.type
_entity.pdbx_description
1 polymer ?
#
loop_
_entity_poly.entity_id
_entity_poly.type
_entity_poly.pdbx_seq_one_letter_code
_entity_poly.pdbx_strand_id
1 'polypeptide(L)'
;LRFLGSPLRGWTTAAMGSTLEEGVDPALVLAALPRFAFAELGCIHLECADRSLLDATRVPSGFHVTTLPGYELELAIDGEPRSDADLLAAMTPHGRRDVRRSLRNGIVVEAVDPLDPGDFASVYYQQVSEAFARRSRLPTYPVERVEALIRHLGPTGDLLLLRSRTPAGEVAATGIFPGIPGGTAEFWMGASTRSLQPQLPNEALMWEALRRWRDRGASRFNFGGGGTYKAKYGGAPHTMPWARRSRFAGLEPARAIAFDLYRRRQRAVR
;
A
#
# COMPACT_ATOMS: atom_id res chain seq x y z
N LEU A 1 -1.41 -26.83 -3.90
CA LEU A 1 -2.54 -26.27 -3.12
C LEU A 1 -2.97 -24.97 -3.80
N ARG A 2 -4.28 -24.77 -4.06
CA ARG A 2 -4.79 -23.55 -4.70
C ARG A 2 -5.46 -22.65 -3.67
N PHE A 3 -5.08 -21.39 -3.66
CA PHE A 3 -5.59 -20.35 -2.76
C PHE A 3 -6.22 -19.26 -3.64
N LEU A 4 -7.39 -18.75 -3.25
CA LEU A 4 -7.98 -17.56 -3.85
C LEU A 4 -7.75 -16.36 -2.94
N GLY A 5 -7.22 -15.27 -3.49
CA GLY A 5 -6.92 -14.06 -2.73
C GLY A 5 -5.52 -14.05 -2.12
N SER A 6 -5.33 -13.25 -1.07
CA SER A 6 -3.98 -12.85 -0.62
C SER A 6 -3.32 -13.97 0.15
N PRO A 7 -2.26 -14.62 -0.38
CA PRO A 7 -1.79 -15.86 0.21
C PRO A 7 -1.25 -15.66 1.63
N LEU A 8 -0.67 -14.51 1.99
CA LEU A 8 -0.17 -14.22 3.36
C LEU A 8 0.03 -12.71 3.57
N ARG A 9 -0.14 -12.22 4.81
CA ARG A 9 0.27 -10.85 5.19
C ARG A 9 1.75 -10.63 4.85
N GLY A 10 2.06 -9.51 4.18
CA GLY A 10 3.41 -9.15 3.76
C GLY A 10 3.70 -9.38 2.27
N TRP A 11 2.73 -9.86 1.49
CA TRP A 11 2.83 -10.05 0.03
C TRP A 11 2.49 -8.80 -0.78
N THR A 12 2.84 -7.62 -0.27
CA THR A 12 2.82 -6.31 -0.97
C THR A 12 1.46 -5.71 -1.34
N THR A 13 0.37 -6.48 -1.34
CA THR A 13 -1.00 -5.95 -1.56
C THR A 13 -1.82 -6.10 -0.29
N ALA A 14 -2.22 -4.98 0.31
CA ALA A 14 -2.96 -4.97 1.58
C ALA A 14 -4.45 -5.29 1.39
N ALA A 15 -5.03 -4.89 0.26
CA ALA A 15 -6.42 -5.14 -0.11
C ALA A 15 -6.47 -5.95 -1.41
N MET A 16 -7.33 -6.95 -1.46
CA MET A 16 -7.75 -7.65 -2.68
C MET A 16 -9.23 -7.89 -2.53
N GLY A 17 -9.97 -6.83 -2.81
CA GLY A 17 -11.42 -6.79 -2.79
C GLY A 17 -11.99 -6.95 -4.18
N SER A 18 -13.29 -6.74 -4.27
CA SER A 18 -14.06 -6.84 -5.49
C SER A 18 -14.06 -5.50 -6.22
N THR A 19 -14.07 -5.54 -7.55
CA THR A 19 -14.46 -4.40 -8.39
C THR A 19 -15.92 -4.62 -8.74
N LEU A 20 -16.81 -3.79 -8.17
CA LEU A 20 -18.25 -3.97 -8.26
C LEU A 20 -18.89 -2.85 -9.06
N GLU A 21 -19.96 -3.18 -9.78
CA GLU A 21 -20.87 -2.18 -10.35
C GLU A 21 -21.56 -1.40 -9.22
N GLU A 22 -22.01 -0.19 -9.55
CA GLU A 22 -22.71 0.68 -8.61
C GLU A 22 -23.98 -0.02 -8.08
N GLY A 23 -24.21 0.09 -6.75
CA GLY A 23 -25.37 -0.51 -6.09
C GLY A 23 -25.24 -2.00 -5.73
N VAL A 24 -24.21 -2.71 -6.20
CA VAL A 24 -23.97 -4.11 -5.81
C VAL A 24 -23.46 -4.17 -4.38
N ASP A 25 -24.13 -4.95 -3.52
CA ASP A 25 -23.71 -5.14 -2.13
C ASP A 25 -22.46 -6.03 -2.03
N PRO A 26 -21.32 -5.51 -1.52
CA PRO A 26 -20.10 -6.30 -1.33
C PRO A 26 -20.29 -7.53 -0.43
N ALA A 27 -21.22 -7.48 0.53
CA ALA A 27 -21.50 -8.59 1.43
C ALA A 27 -22.10 -9.79 0.69
N LEU A 28 -22.95 -9.56 -0.31
CA LEU A 28 -23.53 -10.61 -1.13
C LEU A 28 -22.47 -11.30 -2.00
N VAL A 29 -21.57 -10.50 -2.58
CA VAL A 29 -20.44 -11.02 -3.35
C VAL A 29 -19.54 -11.86 -2.47
N LEU A 30 -19.17 -11.37 -1.29
CA LEU A 30 -18.37 -12.13 -0.32
C LEU A 30 -19.06 -13.43 0.11
N ALA A 31 -20.39 -13.45 0.25
CA ALA A 31 -21.15 -14.66 0.58
C ALA A 31 -21.10 -15.71 -0.53
N ALA A 32 -21.03 -15.30 -1.80
CA ALA A 32 -20.98 -16.18 -2.96
C ALA A 32 -19.56 -16.75 -3.22
N LEU A 33 -18.50 -16.01 -2.85
CA LEU A 33 -17.11 -16.38 -3.13
C LEU A 33 -16.70 -17.80 -2.68
N PRO A 34 -17.12 -18.33 -1.50
CA PRO A 34 -16.73 -19.67 -1.07
C PRO A 34 -17.17 -20.77 -2.03
N ARG A 35 -18.38 -20.68 -2.59
CA ARG A 35 -18.88 -21.65 -3.56
C ARG A 35 -18.00 -21.62 -4.82
N PHE A 36 -17.80 -20.43 -5.38
CA PHE A 36 -16.95 -20.24 -6.55
C PHE A 36 -15.52 -20.73 -6.31
N ALA A 37 -14.90 -20.32 -5.21
CA ALA A 37 -13.53 -20.69 -4.85
C ALA A 37 -13.36 -22.21 -4.70
N PHE A 38 -14.26 -22.87 -3.96
CA PHE A 38 -14.05 -24.27 -3.57
C PHE A 38 -14.61 -25.28 -4.57
N ALA A 39 -15.74 -24.96 -5.22
CA ALA A 39 -16.40 -25.86 -6.15
C ALA A 39 -15.89 -25.67 -7.59
N GLU A 40 -15.70 -24.43 -8.04
CA GLU A 40 -15.40 -24.14 -9.45
C GLU A 40 -13.89 -24.01 -9.67
N LEU A 41 -13.20 -23.24 -8.82
CA LEU A 41 -11.74 -23.08 -8.92
C LEU A 41 -10.95 -24.20 -8.23
N GLY A 42 -11.59 -25.06 -7.44
CA GLY A 42 -10.92 -26.10 -6.67
C GLY A 42 -9.88 -25.56 -5.66
N CYS A 43 -10.05 -24.31 -5.22
CA CYS A 43 -9.27 -23.74 -4.14
C CYS A 43 -9.63 -24.41 -2.80
N ILE A 44 -8.69 -24.37 -1.86
CA ILE A 44 -8.88 -24.93 -0.52
C ILE A 44 -9.00 -23.83 0.55
N HIS A 45 -8.73 -22.59 0.16
CA HIS A 45 -8.74 -21.43 1.03
C HIS A 45 -9.05 -20.16 0.21
N LEU A 46 -9.74 -19.24 0.86
CA LEU A 46 -10.16 -17.95 0.32
C LEU A 46 -9.82 -16.86 1.34
N GLU A 47 -9.23 -15.77 0.87
CA GLU A 47 -8.98 -14.56 1.65
C GLU A 47 -9.43 -13.32 0.87
N CYS A 48 -10.19 -12.44 1.50
CA CYS A 48 -10.66 -11.20 0.90
C CYS A 48 -10.51 -10.05 1.89
N ALA A 49 -10.01 -8.91 1.40
CA ALA A 49 -9.98 -7.65 2.13
C ALA A 49 -10.41 -6.57 1.15
N ASP A 50 -11.63 -6.09 1.34
CA ASP A 50 -12.33 -5.20 0.42
C ASP A 50 -12.56 -3.83 1.05
N ARG A 51 -12.15 -2.77 0.35
CA ARG A 51 -12.29 -1.40 0.82
C ARG A 51 -13.75 -0.93 0.84
N SER A 52 -14.62 -1.56 0.05
CA SER A 52 -16.06 -1.28 0.08
C SER A 52 -16.77 -1.88 1.31
N LEU A 53 -16.12 -2.81 2.01
CA LEU A 53 -16.65 -3.49 3.18
C LEU A 53 -15.89 -3.07 4.44
N LEU A 54 -16.05 -1.83 4.92
CA LEU A 54 -15.35 -1.34 6.11
C LEU A 54 -15.94 -1.84 7.44
N ASP A 55 -17.22 -2.22 7.43
CA ASP A 55 -17.92 -2.72 8.61
C ASP A 55 -17.82 -4.25 8.70
N ALA A 56 -17.14 -4.74 9.73
CA ALA A 56 -16.97 -6.17 9.97
C ALA A 56 -18.29 -6.90 10.28
N THR A 57 -19.32 -6.20 10.76
CA THR A 57 -20.64 -6.79 11.05
C THR A 57 -21.38 -7.21 9.78
N ARG A 58 -21.00 -6.64 8.64
CA ARG A 58 -21.53 -6.99 7.31
C ARG A 58 -20.86 -8.21 6.69
N VAL A 59 -19.82 -8.77 7.31
CA VAL A 59 -19.17 -9.98 6.82
C VAL A 59 -20.12 -11.19 7.04
N PRO A 60 -20.42 -11.99 6.00
CA PRO A 60 -21.28 -13.16 6.14
C PRO A 60 -20.75 -14.19 7.15
N SER A 61 -21.66 -14.99 7.71
CA SER A 61 -21.28 -16.08 8.61
C SER A 61 -20.40 -17.14 7.92
N GLY A 62 -19.60 -17.85 8.72
CA GLY A 62 -18.69 -18.88 8.22
C GLY A 62 -17.33 -18.37 7.73
N PHE A 63 -17.07 -17.06 7.86
CA PHE A 63 -15.74 -16.47 7.69
C PHE A 63 -15.06 -16.24 9.05
N HIS A 64 -13.74 -16.47 9.08
CA HIS A 64 -12.87 -15.96 10.14
C HIS A 64 -12.49 -14.52 9.81
N VAL A 65 -12.86 -13.58 10.67
CA VAL A 65 -12.64 -12.14 10.44
C VAL A 65 -11.56 -11.61 11.37
N THR A 66 -10.62 -10.89 10.80
CA THR A 66 -9.68 -10.01 11.52
C THR A 66 -9.67 -8.65 10.83
N THR A 67 -8.91 -7.67 11.33
CA THR A 67 -8.85 -6.34 10.72
C THR A 67 -7.44 -5.97 10.24
N LEU A 68 -7.39 -5.22 9.15
CA LEU A 68 -6.20 -4.58 8.61
C LEU A 68 -6.28 -3.08 8.92
N PRO A 69 -5.42 -2.56 9.82
CA PRO A 69 -5.38 -1.13 10.11
C PRO A 69 -4.64 -0.39 9.00
N GLY A 70 -5.12 0.80 8.67
CA GLY A 70 -4.51 1.70 7.70
C GLY A 70 -4.84 3.16 7.98
N TYR A 71 -4.38 4.03 7.09
CA TYR A 71 -4.74 5.44 7.06
C TYR A 71 -5.18 5.78 5.64
N GLU A 72 -6.19 6.64 5.52
CA GLU A 72 -6.70 7.10 4.24
C GLU A 72 -6.99 8.59 4.29
N LEU A 73 -6.67 9.31 3.22
CA LEU A 73 -6.98 10.73 3.05
C LEU A 73 -7.83 10.90 1.80
N GLU A 74 -8.93 11.63 1.93
CA GLU A 74 -9.70 12.10 0.78
C GLU A 74 -8.90 13.16 0.03
N LEU A 75 -8.74 12.94 -1.28
CA LEU A 75 -8.08 13.89 -2.19
C LEU A 75 -9.09 14.80 -2.88
N ALA A 76 -10.37 14.42 -2.89
CA ALA A 76 -11.48 15.23 -3.39
C ALA A 76 -12.60 15.30 -2.35
N ILE A 77 -13.33 16.41 -2.30
CA ILE A 77 -14.54 16.60 -1.50
C ILE A 77 -15.66 17.00 -2.47
N ASP A 78 -16.82 16.35 -2.39
CA ASP A 78 -17.99 16.63 -3.23
C ASP A 78 -17.68 16.61 -4.75
N GLY A 79 -16.73 15.74 -5.16
CA GLY A 79 -16.29 15.61 -6.56
C GLY A 79 -15.17 16.57 -6.97
N GLU A 80 -14.82 17.54 -6.14
CA GLU A 80 -13.80 18.55 -6.45
C GLU A 80 -12.45 18.25 -5.79
N PRO A 81 -11.32 18.39 -6.50
CA PRO A 81 -10.00 18.13 -5.95
C PRO A 81 -9.64 19.14 -4.85
N ARG A 82 -9.11 18.65 -3.72
CA ARG A 82 -8.65 19.50 -2.61
C ARG A 82 -7.50 20.41 -3.03
N SER A 83 -7.50 21.66 -2.57
CA SER A 83 -6.36 22.55 -2.81
C SER A 83 -5.09 22.06 -2.08
N ASP A 84 -3.92 22.55 -2.49
CA ASP A 84 -2.67 22.30 -1.76
C ASP A 84 -2.76 22.77 -0.30
N ALA A 85 -3.48 23.86 -0.05
CA ALA A 85 -3.70 24.38 1.29
C ALA A 85 -4.53 23.41 2.15
N ASP A 86 -5.57 22.80 1.58
CA ASP A 86 -6.43 21.85 2.27
C ASP A 86 -5.69 20.54 2.58
N LEU A 87 -4.91 20.02 1.62
CA LEU A 87 -4.08 18.84 1.84
C LEU A 87 -3.03 19.08 2.93
N LEU A 88 -2.38 20.25 2.93
CA LEU A 88 -1.46 20.62 4.02
C LEU A 88 -2.21 20.78 5.35
N ALA A 89 -3.36 21.44 5.37
CA ALA A 89 -4.14 21.65 6.59
C ALA A 89 -4.56 20.34 7.26
N ALA A 90 -4.88 19.30 6.46
CA ALA A 90 -5.20 17.97 6.95
C ALA A 90 -4.03 17.28 7.68
N MET A 91 -2.78 17.59 7.34
CA MET A 91 -1.59 17.03 8.00
C MET A 91 -1.51 17.46 9.47
N THR A 92 -0.78 16.71 10.30
CA THR A 92 -0.48 17.16 11.67
C THR A 92 0.45 18.38 11.64
N PRO A 93 0.49 19.20 12.72
CA PRO A 93 1.41 20.34 12.78
C PRO A 93 2.88 19.97 12.51
N HIS A 94 3.32 18.81 13.01
CA HIS A 94 4.67 18.30 12.74
C HIS A 94 4.83 17.83 11.30
N GLY A 95 3.84 17.12 10.73
CA GLY A 95 3.86 16.69 9.32
C GLY A 95 4.02 17.87 8.36
N ARG A 96 3.19 18.92 8.53
CA ARG A 96 3.32 20.18 7.76
C ARG A 96 4.70 20.80 7.89
N ARG A 97 5.22 20.88 9.11
CA ARG A 97 6.55 21.44 9.38
C ARG A 97 7.63 20.64 8.66
N ASP A 98 7.55 19.32 8.66
CA ASP A 98 8.55 18.45 8.03
C ASP A 98 8.50 18.55 6.50
N VAL A 99 7.31 18.57 5.91
CA VAL A 99 7.15 18.81 4.45
C VAL A 99 7.80 20.15 4.08
N ARG A 100 7.45 21.24 4.78
CA ARG A 100 8.05 22.56 4.53
C ARG A 100 9.56 22.57 4.75
N ARG A 101 10.06 21.85 5.75
CA ARG A 101 11.50 21.75 6.02
C ARG A 101 12.20 20.97 4.91
N SER A 102 11.63 19.87 4.45
CA SER A 102 12.16 19.07 3.34
C SER A 102 12.33 19.93 2.07
N LEU A 103 11.29 20.69 1.71
CA LEU A 103 11.33 21.61 0.58
C LEU A 103 12.37 22.73 0.78
N ARG A 104 12.46 23.31 1.99
CA ARG A 104 13.50 24.32 2.31
C ARG A 104 14.92 23.76 2.29
N ASN A 105 15.10 22.47 2.58
CA ASN A 105 16.40 21.80 2.44
C ASN A 105 16.79 21.59 0.97
N GLY A 106 15.92 21.98 0.02
CA GLY A 106 16.16 21.84 -1.42
C GLY A 106 15.97 20.41 -1.94
N ILE A 107 15.20 19.58 -1.22
CA ILE A 107 14.79 18.28 -1.77
C ILE A 107 13.84 18.51 -2.94
N VAL A 108 14.21 17.98 -4.11
CA VAL A 108 13.39 17.99 -5.33
C VAL A 108 12.82 16.61 -5.53
N VAL A 109 11.57 16.50 -6.00
CA VAL A 109 10.94 15.23 -6.36
C VAL A 109 10.68 15.20 -7.86
N GLU A 110 11.14 14.14 -8.50
CA GLU A 110 10.91 13.87 -9.91
C GLU A 110 9.99 12.65 -10.07
N ALA A 111 9.13 12.70 -11.09
CA ALA A 111 8.42 11.52 -11.55
C ALA A 111 9.30 10.78 -12.55
N VAL A 112 9.41 9.48 -12.37
CA VAL A 112 10.10 8.59 -13.30
C VAL A 112 9.09 8.02 -14.27
N ASP A 113 9.39 8.03 -15.56
CA ASP A 113 8.56 7.42 -16.59
C ASP A 113 8.54 5.90 -16.40
N PRO A 114 7.38 5.27 -16.15
CA PRO A 114 7.31 3.82 -16.05
C PRO A 114 7.65 3.06 -17.33
N LEU A 115 7.59 3.71 -18.51
CA LEU A 115 7.98 3.13 -19.80
C LEU A 115 9.49 3.14 -20.03
N ASP A 116 10.20 4.05 -19.37
CA ASP A 116 11.66 4.11 -19.33
C ASP A 116 12.16 4.31 -17.88
N PRO A 117 12.03 3.28 -17.02
CA PRO A 117 12.28 3.43 -15.59
C PRO A 117 13.77 3.52 -15.24
N GLY A 118 14.68 3.29 -16.19
CA GLY A 118 16.13 3.30 -15.96
C GLY A 118 16.56 2.45 -14.76
N ASP A 119 17.28 3.07 -13.82
CA ASP A 119 17.80 2.44 -12.60
C ASP A 119 16.78 2.44 -11.42
N PHE A 120 15.52 2.81 -11.65
CA PHE A 120 14.57 3.03 -10.56
C PHE A 120 14.37 1.80 -9.70
N ALA A 121 14.13 0.64 -10.29
CA ALA A 121 13.84 -0.59 -9.56
C ALA A 121 15.01 -1.03 -8.67
N SER A 122 16.25 -0.95 -9.17
CA SER A 122 17.45 -1.34 -8.42
C SER A 122 17.74 -0.38 -7.27
N VAL A 123 17.67 0.93 -7.51
CA VAL A 123 17.86 1.95 -6.47
C VAL A 123 16.77 1.86 -5.38
N TYR A 124 15.52 1.69 -5.79
CA TYR A 124 14.41 1.46 -4.86
C TYR A 124 14.65 0.21 -4.02
N TYR A 125 15.04 -0.90 -4.65
CA TYR A 125 15.24 -2.16 -3.95
C TYR A 125 16.42 -2.09 -2.97
N GLN A 126 17.49 -1.35 -3.31
CA GLN A 126 18.60 -1.09 -2.40
C GLN A 126 18.15 -0.31 -1.16
N GLN A 127 17.36 0.76 -1.32
CA GLN A 127 16.85 1.55 -0.19
C GLN A 127 15.92 0.73 0.71
N VAL A 128 15.04 -0.09 0.14
CA VAL A 128 14.19 -1.01 0.91
C VAL A 128 15.03 -2.05 1.63
N SER A 129 16.04 -2.61 0.97
CA SER A 129 16.95 -3.59 1.57
C SER A 129 17.69 -3.01 2.78
N GLU A 130 18.21 -1.77 2.67
CA GLU A 130 18.83 -1.06 3.80
C GLU A 130 17.84 -0.89 4.97
N ALA A 131 16.60 -0.46 4.67
CA ALA A 131 15.56 -0.27 5.70
C ALA A 131 15.18 -1.57 6.42
N PHE A 132 15.18 -2.70 5.72
CA PHE A 132 14.90 -4.03 6.27
C PHE A 132 16.09 -4.58 7.06
N ALA A 133 17.33 -4.42 6.56
CA ALA A 133 18.55 -4.88 7.22
C ALA A 133 18.72 -4.29 8.63
N ARG A 134 18.32 -3.02 8.83
CA ARG A 134 18.29 -2.36 10.15
C ARG A 134 17.45 -3.11 11.18
N ARG A 135 16.45 -3.86 10.73
CA ARG A 135 15.54 -4.65 11.58
C ARG A 135 15.91 -6.13 11.59
N SER A 136 17.11 -6.48 11.09
CA SER A 136 17.59 -7.85 10.93
C SER A 136 16.61 -8.69 10.10
N ARG A 137 16.15 -8.11 8.98
CA ARG A 137 15.17 -8.70 8.06
C ARG A 137 15.62 -8.54 6.62
N LEU A 138 15.02 -9.34 5.76
CA LEU A 138 15.12 -9.23 4.31
C LEU A 138 13.79 -8.73 3.74
N PRO A 139 13.80 -7.97 2.61
CA PRO A 139 12.60 -7.69 1.85
C PRO A 139 11.76 -8.95 1.61
N THR A 140 10.44 -8.82 1.63
CA THR A 140 9.52 -9.97 1.49
C THR A 140 9.28 -10.39 0.04
N TYR A 141 9.97 -9.75 -0.90
CA TYR A 141 9.91 -9.97 -2.34
C TYR A 141 11.26 -9.59 -2.94
N PRO A 142 11.64 -10.16 -4.09
CA PRO A 142 12.89 -9.82 -4.76
C PRO A 142 12.69 -8.64 -5.73
N VAL A 143 13.76 -8.11 -6.32
CA VAL A 143 13.69 -6.91 -7.20
C VAL A 143 12.82 -7.14 -8.43
N GLU A 144 12.78 -8.38 -8.94
CA GLU A 144 12.00 -8.79 -10.10
C GLU A 144 10.49 -8.59 -9.86
N ARG A 145 10.05 -8.57 -8.59
CA ARG A 145 8.66 -8.23 -8.25
C ARG A 145 8.35 -6.76 -8.56
N VAL A 146 9.32 -5.88 -8.30
CA VAL A 146 9.22 -4.43 -8.60
C VAL A 146 9.24 -4.24 -10.11
N GLU A 147 10.16 -4.89 -10.81
CA GLU A 147 10.25 -4.84 -12.27
C GLU A 147 8.97 -5.35 -12.94
N ALA A 148 8.41 -6.46 -12.44
CA ALA A 148 7.12 -6.97 -12.93
C ALA A 148 5.99 -5.98 -12.69
N LEU A 149 5.94 -5.33 -11.52
CA LEU A 149 4.94 -4.29 -11.23
C LEU A 149 5.04 -3.13 -12.23
N ILE A 150 6.25 -2.61 -12.46
CA ILE A 150 6.49 -1.52 -13.41
C ILE A 150 6.12 -1.93 -14.83
N ARG A 151 6.57 -3.11 -15.28
CA ARG A 151 6.29 -3.64 -16.61
C ARG A 151 4.79 -3.77 -16.91
N HIS A 152 4.01 -4.20 -15.92
CA HIS A 152 2.59 -4.50 -16.11
C HIS A 152 1.66 -3.31 -15.84
N LEU A 153 2.00 -2.41 -14.91
CA LEU A 153 1.17 -1.24 -14.59
C LEU A 153 1.67 0.05 -15.25
N GLY A 154 2.94 0.13 -15.65
CA GLY A 154 3.51 1.30 -16.29
C GLY A 154 2.74 1.74 -17.54
N PRO A 155 2.45 0.81 -18.49
CA PRO A 155 1.70 1.15 -19.70
C PRO A 155 0.24 1.56 -19.49
N THR A 156 -0.36 1.32 -18.31
CA THR A 156 -1.78 1.62 -18.08
C THR A 156 -2.02 3.07 -17.65
N GLY A 157 -0.97 3.77 -17.20
CA GLY A 157 -1.10 5.09 -16.56
C GLY A 157 -1.46 5.02 -15.07
N ASP A 158 -1.75 3.83 -14.53
CA ASP A 158 -2.18 3.60 -13.14
C ASP A 158 -1.01 3.43 -12.17
N LEU A 159 0.16 3.97 -12.53
CA LEU A 159 1.39 3.88 -11.76
C LEU A 159 2.10 5.23 -11.69
N LEU A 160 2.46 5.61 -10.47
CA LEU A 160 3.36 6.73 -10.21
C LEU A 160 4.63 6.22 -9.54
N LEU A 161 5.77 6.46 -10.19
CA LEU A 161 7.10 6.23 -9.65
C LEU A 161 7.71 7.58 -9.29
N LEU A 162 8.02 7.79 -8.02
CA LEU A 162 8.64 9.02 -7.55
C LEU A 162 10.03 8.75 -6.98
N ARG A 163 10.92 9.69 -7.26
CA ARG A 163 12.27 9.74 -6.71
C ARG A 163 12.52 11.14 -6.17
N SER A 164 13.09 11.25 -4.98
CA SER A 164 13.56 12.53 -4.47
C SER A 164 15.08 12.63 -4.53
N ARG A 165 15.58 13.84 -4.78
CA ARG A 165 17.01 14.16 -4.88
C ARG A 165 17.41 15.26 -3.91
N THR A 166 18.64 15.17 -3.42
CA THR A 166 19.28 16.26 -2.66
C THR A 166 19.68 17.41 -3.61
N PRO A 167 20.02 18.60 -3.08
CA PRO A 167 20.58 19.68 -3.89
C PRO A 167 21.87 19.29 -4.64
N ALA A 168 22.60 18.29 -4.14
CA ALA A 168 23.79 17.74 -4.78
C ALA A 168 23.47 16.72 -5.89
N GLY A 169 22.18 16.43 -6.13
CA GLY A 169 21.72 15.49 -7.16
C GLY A 169 21.64 14.03 -6.71
N GLU A 170 21.98 13.70 -5.45
CA GLU A 170 21.95 12.34 -4.93
C GLU A 170 20.51 11.85 -4.76
N VAL A 171 20.24 10.59 -5.13
CA VAL A 171 18.93 9.97 -4.90
C VAL A 171 18.72 9.69 -3.41
N ALA A 172 17.78 10.41 -2.81
CA ALA A 172 17.54 10.37 -1.37
C ALA A 172 16.40 9.43 -0.97
N ALA A 173 15.33 9.36 -1.75
CA ALA A 173 14.22 8.43 -1.51
C ALA A 173 13.55 8.00 -2.82
N THR A 174 12.87 6.87 -2.77
CA THR A 174 12.01 6.36 -3.84
C THR A 174 10.69 5.87 -3.27
N GLY A 175 9.63 5.98 -4.06
CA GLY A 175 8.32 5.47 -3.70
C GLY A 175 7.51 5.07 -4.92
N ILE A 176 6.70 4.04 -4.74
CA ILE A 176 5.85 3.45 -5.76
C ILE A 176 4.41 3.60 -5.32
N PHE A 177 3.60 4.17 -6.20
CA PHE A 177 2.22 4.53 -5.91
C PHE A 177 1.32 4.08 -7.05
N PRO A 178 0.76 2.86 -7.03
CA PRO A 178 -0.32 2.49 -7.95
C PRO A 178 -1.61 3.23 -7.59
N GLY A 179 -2.48 3.47 -8.56
CA GLY A 179 -3.74 4.17 -8.32
C GLY A 179 -4.57 4.28 -9.59
N ILE A 180 -5.85 4.63 -9.45
CA ILE A 180 -6.78 4.76 -10.59
C ILE A 180 -7.51 6.11 -10.46
N PRO A 181 -7.66 6.89 -11.53
CA PRO A 181 -8.52 8.07 -11.56
C PRO A 181 -9.96 7.75 -11.11
N GLY A 182 -10.59 8.66 -10.37
CA GLY A 182 -11.90 8.47 -9.72
C GLY A 182 -11.87 7.51 -8.51
N GLY A 183 -10.84 6.67 -8.40
CA GLY A 183 -10.67 5.66 -7.36
C GLY A 183 -9.65 6.04 -6.30
N THR A 184 -8.95 5.01 -5.82
CA THR A 184 -7.97 5.12 -4.74
C THR A 184 -6.55 4.96 -5.28
N ALA A 185 -5.68 5.91 -4.96
CA ALA A 185 -4.24 5.74 -5.05
C ALA A 185 -3.69 5.10 -3.76
N GLU A 186 -2.63 4.31 -3.85
CA GLU A 186 -2.06 3.59 -2.73
C GLU A 186 -0.57 3.87 -2.58
N PHE A 187 -0.11 4.12 -1.36
CA PHE A 187 1.30 4.02 -1.03
C PHE A 187 1.68 2.55 -0.90
N TRP A 188 2.11 1.94 -2.02
CA TRP A 188 2.53 0.55 -2.06
C TRP A 188 3.72 0.33 -1.14
N MET A 189 4.79 1.11 -1.37
CA MET A 189 6.00 1.07 -0.56
C MET A 189 6.93 2.23 -0.96
N GLY A 190 7.80 2.62 -0.03
CA GLY A 190 8.86 3.58 -0.27
C GLY A 190 9.94 3.46 0.79
N ALA A 191 11.14 3.90 0.44
CA ALA A 191 12.30 3.89 1.31
C ALA A 191 13.24 5.05 0.96
N SER A 192 14.18 5.32 1.87
CA SER A 192 15.18 6.37 1.69
C SER A 192 16.53 5.94 2.20
N THR A 193 17.57 6.46 1.55
CA THR A 193 18.96 6.28 1.94
C THR A 193 19.17 6.85 3.35
N ARG A 194 19.71 6.04 4.26
CA ARG A 194 19.78 6.40 5.69
C ARG A 194 20.52 7.70 5.96
N SER A 195 21.69 7.86 5.35
CA SER A 195 22.54 9.06 5.54
C SER A 195 21.83 10.35 5.14
N LEU A 196 20.81 10.26 4.27
CA LEU A 196 20.06 11.40 3.73
C LEU A 196 18.72 11.63 4.45
N GLN A 197 18.30 10.74 5.35
CA GLN A 197 17.07 10.90 6.14
C GLN A 197 16.96 12.21 6.94
N PRO A 198 18.04 12.78 7.51
CA PRO A 198 17.97 14.09 8.18
C PRO A 198 17.47 15.23 7.28
N GLN A 199 17.56 15.07 5.96
CA GLN A 199 17.05 16.05 4.98
C GLN A 199 15.54 15.92 4.73
N LEU A 200 14.88 14.92 5.32
CA LEU A 200 13.45 14.62 5.19
C LEU A 200 12.98 14.28 3.76
N PRO A 201 13.69 13.40 3.02
CA PRO A 201 13.38 13.16 1.61
C PRO A 201 12.06 12.42 1.38
N ASN A 202 11.57 11.67 2.38
CA ASN A 202 10.30 10.96 2.30
C ASN A 202 9.10 11.92 2.40
N GLU A 203 9.25 13.03 3.12
CA GLU A 203 8.18 13.98 3.37
C GLU A 203 7.86 14.80 2.12
N ALA A 204 8.87 15.25 1.37
CA ALA A 204 8.66 15.82 0.04
C ALA A 204 8.07 14.80 -0.92
N LEU A 205 8.57 13.56 -0.91
CA LEU A 205 8.10 12.50 -1.80
C LEU A 205 6.62 12.16 -1.57
N MET A 206 6.20 12.02 -0.30
CA MET A 206 4.78 11.79 0.04
C MET A 206 3.92 13.01 -0.31
N TRP A 207 4.41 14.23 -0.07
CA TRP A 207 3.69 15.44 -0.45
C TRP A 207 3.42 15.50 -1.95
N GLU A 208 4.43 15.20 -2.76
CA GLU A 208 4.32 15.16 -4.21
C GLU A 208 3.38 14.03 -4.68
N ALA A 209 3.41 12.86 -4.03
CA ALA A 209 2.51 11.75 -4.34
C ALA A 209 1.03 12.13 -4.15
N LEU A 210 0.71 12.82 -3.03
CA LEU A 210 -0.65 13.28 -2.76
C LEU A 210 -1.14 14.25 -3.84
N ARG A 211 -0.32 15.24 -4.18
CA ARG A 211 -0.64 16.23 -5.22
C ARG A 211 -0.82 15.59 -6.58
N ARG A 212 0.12 14.76 -7.03
CA ARG A 212 0.05 14.14 -8.36
C ARG A 212 -1.12 13.20 -8.50
N TRP A 213 -1.45 12.41 -7.48
CA TRP A 213 -2.61 11.53 -7.56
C TRP A 213 -3.94 12.30 -7.52
N ARG A 214 -4.02 13.38 -6.74
CA ARG A 214 -5.15 14.31 -6.80
C ARG A 214 -5.30 14.90 -8.20
N ASP A 215 -4.21 15.42 -8.77
CA ASP A 215 -4.23 16.07 -10.09
C ASP A 215 -4.55 15.07 -11.22
N ARG A 216 -4.30 13.78 -11.00
CA ARG A 216 -4.74 12.66 -11.86
C ARG A 216 -6.18 12.21 -11.61
N GLY A 217 -6.90 12.89 -10.71
CA GLY A 217 -8.31 12.64 -10.42
C GLY A 217 -8.57 11.50 -9.43
N ALA A 218 -7.57 10.98 -8.72
CA ALA A 218 -7.86 10.03 -7.63
C ALA A 218 -8.69 10.73 -6.54
N SER A 219 -9.74 10.06 -6.06
CA SER A 219 -10.62 10.60 -5.02
C SER A 219 -10.07 10.38 -3.62
N ARG A 220 -9.21 9.37 -3.44
CA ARG A 220 -8.62 9.00 -2.14
C ARG A 220 -7.18 8.54 -2.27
N PHE A 221 -6.45 8.66 -1.17
CA PHE A 221 -5.10 8.15 -1.02
C PHE A 221 -5.00 7.23 0.21
N ASN A 222 -4.77 5.95 -0.04
CA ASN A 222 -4.55 4.95 0.98
C ASN A 222 -3.06 4.87 1.31
N PHE A 223 -2.68 5.17 2.55
CA PHE A 223 -1.27 5.13 2.96
C PHE A 223 -0.77 3.69 3.18
N GLY A 224 -1.58 2.66 2.97
CA GLY A 224 -1.27 1.26 3.21
C GLY A 224 -1.30 0.90 4.71
N GLY A 225 -0.60 -0.18 5.08
CA GLY A 225 -0.67 -0.75 6.44
C GLY A 225 -0.30 0.21 7.58
N GLY A 226 -0.74 -0.12 8.79
CA GLY A 226 -0.61 0.74 9.98
C GLY A 226 0.81 1.17 10.39
N GLY A 227 0.86 2.06 11.38
CA GLY A 227 2.07 2.67 11.89
C GLY A 227 1.93 4.20 11.98
N THR A 228 2.37 4.77 13.10
CA THR A 228 2.12 6.19 13.42
C THR A 228 2.80 7.17 12.47
N TYR A 229 3.84 6.73 11.74
CA TYR A 229 4.53 7.56 10.74
C TYR A 229 3.57 8.14 9.70
N LYS A 230 2.58 7.36 9.24
CA LYS A 230 1.67 7.75 8.17
C LYS A 230 0.60 8.74 8.63
N ALA A 231 0.23 8.70 9.90
CA ALA A 231 -0.75 9.61 10.50
C ALA A 231 -0.39 11.08 10.32
N LYS A 232 0.90 11.42 10.20
CA LYS A 232 1.35 12.80 10.06
C LYS A 232 0.90 13.46 8.75
N TYR A 233 0.57 12.67 7.73
CA TYR A 233 0.16 13.16 6.40
C TYR A 233 -1.35 13.45 6.31
N GLY A 234 -2.08 13.40 7.42
CA GLY A 234 -3.49 13.79 7.48
C GLY A 234 -4.47 12.67 7.14
N GLY A 235 -4.00 11.44 6.94
CA GLY A 235 -4.88 10.30 6.79
C GLY A 235 -5.66 10.01 8.08
N ALA A 236 -6.96 9.78 7.94
CA ALA A 236 -7.82 9.27 9.01
C ALA A 236 -7.55 7.76 9.20
N PRO A 237 -7.47 7.26 10.44
CA PRO A 237 -7.32 5.84 10.68
C PRO A 237 -8.57 5.09 10.22
N HIS A 238 -8.38 3.95 9.56
CA HIS A 238 -9.46 3.04 9.21
C HIS A 238 -9.06 1.60 9.52
N THR A 239 -10.06 0.72 9.61
CA THR A 239 -9.87 -0.73 9.71
C THR A 239 -10.65 -1.41 8.63
N MET A 240 -9.99 -2.24 7.85
CA MET A 240 -10.62 -3.05 6.81
C MET A 240 -10.77 -4.50 7.30
N PRO A 241 -11.98 -5.06 7.32
CA PRO A 241 -12.23 -6.48 7.48
C PRO A 241 -11.39 -7.32 6.52
N TRP A 242 -10.72 -8.32 7.09
CA TRP A 242 -10.00 -9.35 6.38
C TRP A 242 -10.67 -10.68 6.66
N ALA A 243 -11.55 -11.05 5.73
CA ALA A 243 -12.39 -12.23 5.80
C ALA A 243 -11.67 -13.41 5.17
N ARG A 244 -11.64 -14.53 5.90
CA ARG A 244 -10.93 -15.74 5.48
C ARG A 244 -11.80 -16.96 5.69
N ARG A 245 -11.75 -17.91 4.75
CA ARG A 245 -12.49 -19.16 4.86
C ARG A 245 -11.67 -20.30 4.28
N SER A 246 -11.63 -21.40 5.02
CA SER A 246 -10.98 -22.64 4.59
C SER A 246 -12.02 -23.70 4.25
N ARG A 247 -11.72 -24.53 3.25
CA ARG A 247 -12.52 -25.73 2.95
C ARG A 247 -12.44 -26.75 4.08
N PHE A 248 -11.30 -26.84 4.75
CA PHE A 248 -11.04 -27.78 5.85
C PHE A 248 -10.79 -27.01 7.15
N ALA A 249 -11.44 -27.43 8.24
CA ALA A 249 -11.38 -26.74 9.53
C ALA A 249 -9.94 -26.61 10.09
N GLY A 250 -9.09 -27.61 9.88
CA GLY A 250 -7.70 -27.60 10.35
C GLY A 250 -6.76 -26.64 9.61
N LEU A 251 -7.16 -26.11 8.46
CA LEU A 251 -6.28 -25.29 7.63
C LEU A 251 -6.08 -23.87 8.21
N GLU A 252 -7.09 -23.29 8.84
CA GLU A 252 -6.96 -21.96 9.46
C GLU A 252 -5.99 -21.98 10.67
N PRO A 253 -6.08 -22.92 11.63
CA PRO A 253 -5.07 -23.07 12.67
C PRO A 253 -3.66 -23.35 12.12
N ALA A 254 -3.54 -24.26 11.14
CA ALA A 254 -2.24 -24.58 10.52
C ALA A 254 -1.61 -23.35 9.85
N ARG A 255 -2.42 -22.53 9.18
CA ARG A 255 -2.02 -21.25 8.61
C ARG A 255 -1.51 -20.28 9.68
N ALA A 256 -2.23 -20.14 10.79
CA ALA A 256 -1.83 -19.26 11.89
C ALA A 256 -0.46 -19.66 12.46
N ILE A 257 -0.21 -20.97 12.63
CA ILE A 257 1.08 -21.52 13.05
C ILE A 257 2.17 -21.22 12.01
N ALA A 258 1.91 -21.48 10.73
CA ALA A 258 2.87 -21.22 9.66
C ALA A 258 3.26 -19.73 9.59
N PHE A 259 2.30 -18.83 9.79
CA PHE A 259 2.57 -17.40 9.84
C PHE A 259 3.41 -17.01 11.06
N ASP A 260 3.16 -17.59 12.24
CA ASP A 260 3.99 -17.34 13.41
C ASP A 260 5.43 -17.85 13.23
N LEU A 261 5.60 -19.06 12.68
CA LEU A 261 6.91 -19.61 12.33
C LEU A 261 7.65 -18.72 11.32
N TYR A 262 6.97 -18.23 10.29
CA TYR A 262 7.54 -17.27 9.34
C TYR A 262 8.01 -15.99 10.04
N ARG A 263 7.20 -15.43 10.95
CA ARG A 263 7.57 -14.24 11.72
C ARG A 263 8.76 -14.48 12.64
N ARG A 264 8.86 -15.67 13.25
CA ARG A 264 10.02 -16.08 14.05
C ARG A 264 11.27 -16.19 13.19
N ARG A 265 11.19 -16.85 12.02
CA ARG A 265 12.29 -16.95 11.06
C ARG A 265 12.77 -15.57 10.60
N GLN A 266 11.84 -14.67 10.27
CA GLN A 266 12.15 -13.27 9.92
C GLN A 266 12.88 -12.51 11.04
N ARG A 267 12.77 -12.92 12.32
CA ARG A 267 13.50 -12.31 13.44
C ARG A 267 14.83 -13.01 13.75
N ALA A 268 15.01 -14.23 13.26
CA ALA A 268 16.18 -15.09 13.53
C ALA A 268 17.29 -14.94 12.49
N VAL A 269 17.08 -14.17 11.41
CA VAL A 269 18.14 -13.72 10.51
C VAL A 269 18.99 -12.68 11.25
N ARG A 270 19.88 -13.15 12.14
CA ARG A 270 20.96 -12.37 12.75
C ARG A 270 22.24 -12.62 11.98
#